data_AF-A0A7V7ML84-F1
#
_entry.id   AF-A0A7V7ML84-F1
#
_cell.length_a   1.000
_cell.length_b   1.000
_cell.length_c   1.000
_cell.angle_alpha   90.00
_cell.angle_beta   90.00
_cell.angle_gamma   90.00
#
_symmetry.space_group_name_H-M   'P 1'
#
loop_
_entity.id
_entity.type
_entity.pdbx_description
1 polymer ?
#
loop_
_entity_poly.entity_id
_entity_poly.type
_entity_poly.pdbx_seq_one_letter_code
_entity_poly.pdbx_strand_id
1 'polypeptide(L)'
;MSGIRKFAKAIGLSSIGMTFLKIGLAAVLMWYVISQIETRDRLVEIPPDDGPPVVLAYGDLQGEWQEGGEWQFQPEDESQPPVRSQDLKPNQEPRPGFFTLLAGLRVGFYAAAIGFWMVLLSVVTWRWQILLRAAGVTTGYFNAMRLCFIGYFFNNAMPGLTGGDLVRAVLVTRGLESNRTKAAMSVIVDRLIGLFSLVLLAGLVLAFGDIQGADGQEIRHLDTVAQGVFLFLLAAVIGGCVYLSRRIRRWVRLDKILGILPAKGAISKLDDAVTVYRSHPGAVLTALVLSLILQACGVMSFWAVGKALGAELEVAHDFVIFPVVQTISSIPLTPPAGWGVGETLYGKFFEWFGSAFTLGVAVSVLFRLTTQMGFGLVGGLVWVLSREKKQGMKLAEMKDNGETETSE
;
A
#
# COMPACT_ATOMS: atom_id res chain seq x y z
N MET A 1 19.74 3.90 -1.53
CA MET A 1 20.26 3.58 -2.88
C MET A 1 21.80 3.65 -3.03
N SER A 2 22.56 4.44 -2.25
CA SER A 2 24.03 4.52 -2.43
C SER A 2 24.81 3.35 -1.80
N GLY A 3 24.31 2.74 -0.72
CA GLY A 3 24.95 1.57 -0.08
C GLY A 3 24.97 0.31 -0.96
N ILE A 4 23.82 -0.03 -1.55
CA ILE A 4 23.68 -1.20 -2.44
C ILE A 4 24.51 -1.02 -3.72
N ARG A 5 24.60 0.21 -4.27
CA ARG A 5 25.46 0.49 -5.42
C ARG A 5 26.95 0.37 -5.09
N LYS A 6 27.38 0.76 -3.89
CA LYS A 6 28.77 0.59 -3.43
C LYS A 6 29.11 -0.90 -3.23
N PHE A 7 28.18 -1.67 -2.67
CA PHE A 7 28.35 -3.12 -2.50
C PHE A 7 28.40 -3.86 -3.84
N ALA A 8 27.50 -3.53 -4.78
CA ALA A 8 27.50 -4.13 -6.12
C ALA A 8 28.75 -3.77 -6.96
N LYS A 9 29.30 -2.56 -6.79
CA LYS A 9 30.53 -2.14 -7.47
C LYS A 9 31.76 -2.86 -6.89
N ALA A 10 31.73 -3.27 -5.62
CA ALA A 10 32.78 -4.08 -5.01
C ALA A 10 32.77 -5.56 -5.47
N ILE A 11 31.64 -6.03 -6.03
CA ILE A 11 31.45 -7.42 -6.50
C ILE A 11 31.44 -7.50 -8.04
N GLY A 12 31.68 -6.39 -8.75
CA GLY A 12 31.75 -6.38 -10.22
C GLY A 12 30.41 -6.57 -10.94
N LEU A 13 29.26 -6.44 -10.26
CA LEU A 13 27.95 -6.57 -10.91
C LEU A 13 27.65 -5.34 -11.80
N SER A 14 27.45 -5.58 -13.09
CA SER A 14 26.97 -4.57 -14.04
C SER A 14 25.55 -4.09 -13.65
N SER A 15 25.14 -2.91 -14.17
CA SER A 15 23.77 -2.39 -14.07
C SER A 15 22.71 -3.46 -14.44
N ILE A 16 23.04 -4.31 -15.41
CA ILE A 16 22.23 -5.42 -15.89
C ILE A 16 22.17 -6.53 -14.83
N GLY A 17 23.31 -6.94 -14.24
CA GLY A 17 23.35 -7.94 -13.17
C GLY A 17 22.52 -7.56 -11.94
N MET A 18 22.52 -6.28 -11.56
CA MET A 18 21.68 -5.77 -10.46
C MET A 18 20.18 -5.81 -10.80
N THR A 19 19.84 -5.66 -12.08
CA THR A 19 18.46 -5.77 -12.54
C THR A 19 17.99 -7.22 -12.48
N PHE A 20 18.81 -8.17 -12.93
CA PHE A 20 18.52 -9.60 -12.79
C PHE A 20 18.41 -10.04 -11.34
N LEU A 21 19.29 -9.57 -10.44
CA LEU A 21 19.20 -9.89 -9.01
C LEU A 21 17.88 -9.40 -8.39
N LYS A 22 17.43 -8.19 -8.75
CA LYS A 22 16.14 -7.66 -8.29
C LYS A 22 14.95 -8.44 -8.81
N ILE A 23 14.99 -8.84 -10.09
CA ILE A 23 13.94 -9.68 -10.69
C ILE A 23 13.93 -11.07 -10.04
N GLY A 24 15.09 -11.68 -9.82
CA GLY A 24 15.21 -12.96 -9.12
C GLY A 24 14.69 -12.90 -7.69
N LEU A 25 15.05 -11.86 -6.93
CA LEU A 25 14.51 -11.63 -5.58
C LEU A 25 12.98 -11.42 -5.59
N ALA A 26 12.46 -10.67 -6.56
CA ALA A 26 11.01 -10.48 -6.71
C ALA A 26 10.29 -11.80 -7.04
N ALA A 27 10.86 -12.63 -7.91
CA ALA A 27 10.32 -13.94 -8.25
C ALA A 27 10.32 -14.90 -7.05
N VAL A 28 11.41 -14.92 -6.27
CA VAL A 28 11.48 -15.72 -5.02
C VAL A 28 10.43 -15.27 -4.02
N LEU A 29 10.21 -13.96 -3.87
CA LEU A 29 9.23 -13.45 -2.91
C LEU A 29 7.80 -13.61 -3.40
N MET A 30 7.55 -13.53 -4.70
CA MET A 30 6.26 -13.89 -5.29
C MET A 30 5.99 -15.39 -5.12
N TRP A 31 6.97 -16.25 -5.37
CA TRP A 31 6.87 -17.68 -5.09
C TRP A 31 6.61 -17.93 -3.60
N TYR A 32 7.30 -17.21 -2.71
CA TYR A 32 7.05 -17.27 -1.27
C TYR A 32 5.60 -16.89 -0.94
N VAL A 33 5.08 -15.75 -1.42
CA VAL A 33 3.67 -15.36 -1.21
C VAL A 33 2.72 -16.45 -1.71
N ILE A 34 2.91 -16.93 -2.94
CA ILE A 34 2.07 -17.96 -3.52
C ILE A 34 2.14 -19.25 -2.69
N SER A 35 3.31 -19.58 -2.14
CA SER A 35 3.49 -20.74 -1.25
C SER A 35 2.82 -20.58 0.11
N GLN A 36 2.54 -19.34 0.55
CA GLN A 36 1.79 -19.05 1.79
C GLN A 36 0.27 -19.00 1.55
N ILE A 37 -0.18 -18.90 0.29
CA ILE A 37 -1.60 -18.96 -0.06
C ILE A 37 -2.02 -20.42 -0.04
N GLU A 38 -2.73 -20.81 1.00
CA GLU A 38 -3.32 -22.13 1.07
C GLU A 38 -4.53 -22.21 0.15
N THR A 39 -4.44 -23.08 -0.85
CA THR A 39 -5.48 -23.29 -1.84
C THR A 39 -6.48 -24.37 -1.44
N ARG A 40 -6.12 -25.24 -0.48
CA ARG A 40 -6.93 -26.36 -0.02
C ARG A 40 -7.73 -25.98 1.22
N ASP A 41 -8.96 -26.47 1.30
CA ASP A 41 -9.74 -26.37 2.52
C ASP A 41 -9.19 -27.36 3.55
N ARG A 42 -9.29 -26.99 4.83
CA ARG A 42 -8.84 -27.83 5.93
C ARG A 42 -9.75 -27.69 7.13
N LEU A 43 -9.84 -28.76 7.90
CA LEU A 43 -10.44 -28.76 9.23
C LEU A 43 -9.32 -28.68 10.26
N VAL A 44 -9.37 -27.71 11.17
CA VAL A 44 -8.38 -27.57 12.23
C VAL A 44 -9.01 -27.74 13.60
N GLU A 45 -8.19 -28.19 14.56
CA GLU A 45 -8.50 -28.17 15.99
C GLU A 45 -7.67 -27.08 16.67
N ILE A 46 -8.32 -26.21 17.42
CA ILE A 46 -7.69 -25.17 18.22
C ILE A 46 -7.36 -25.78 19.61
N PRO A 47 -6.08 -25.90 19.98
CA PRO A 47 -5.69 -26.44 21.27
C PRO A 47 -6.17 -25.54 22.42
N PRO A 48 -6.49 -26.09 23.61
CA PRO A 48 -6.91 -25.30 24.77
C PRO A 48 -5.83 -24.35 25.33
N ASP A 49 -4.55 -24.62 25.05
CA ASP A 49 -3.40 -23.93 25.65
C ASP A 49 -2.82 -22.80 24.75
N ASP A 50 -3.64 -22.14 23.93
CA ASP A 50 -3.20 -21.13 22.92
C ASP A 50 -2.10 -21.65 21.97
N GLY A 51 -2.04 -22.98 21.77
CA GLY A 51 -1.13 -23.61 20.83
C GLY A 51 -1.52 -23.36 19.37
N PRO A 52 -0.60 -23.53 18.41
CA PRO A 52 -0.94 -23.38 17.00
C PRO A 52 -2.01 -24.41 16.60
N PRO A 53 -2.99 -24.02 15.77
CA PRO A 53 -4.05 -24.91 15.30
C PRO A 53 -3.48 -26.18 14.64
N VAL A 54 -4.01 -27.34 15.02
CA VAL A 54 -3.60 -28.64 14.49
C VAL A 54 -4.51 -29.00 13.32
N VAL A 55 -3.94 -29.32 12.16
CA VAL A 55 -4.72 -29.74 11.00
C VAL A 55 -5.20 -31.17 11.20
N LEU A 56 -6.52 -31.36 11.21
CA LEU A 56 -7.17 -32.67 11.35
C LEU A 56 -7.30 -33.37 10.00
N ALA A 57 -7.74 -32.64 8.98
CA ALA A 57 -7.96 -33.18 7.65
C ALA A 57 -7.88 -32.08 6.58
N TYR A 58 -7.46 -32.48 5.38
CA TYR A 58 -7.62 -31.70 4.15
C TYR A 58 -8.82 -32.26 3.37
N GLY A 59 -9.50 -31.42 2.62
CA GLY A 59 -10.72 -31.81 1.92
C GLY A 59 -11.36 -30.66 1.17
N ASP A 60 -12.62 -30.85 0.79
CA ASP A 60 -13.45 -29.86 0.13
C ASP A 60 -14.55 -29.36 1.08
N LEU A 61 -14.63 -28.05 1.26
CA LEU A 61 -15.67 -27.39 2.03
C LEU A 61 -16.83 -26.99 1.11
N GLN A 62 -17.98 -27.63 1.31
CA GLN A 62 -19.18 -27.43 0.50
C GLN A 62 -20.28 -26.74 1.30
N GLY A 63 -21.05 -25.87 0.66
CA GLY A 63 -22.17 -25.15 1.29
C GLY A 63 -21.80 -23.76 1.82
N GLU A 64 -22.68 -23.19 2.65
CA GLU A 64 -22.53 -21.85 3.20
C GLU A 64 -21.72 -21.91 4.50
N TRP A 65 -20.40 -21.81 4.39
CA TRP A 65 -19.50 -21.89 5.56
C TRP A 65 -19.43 -20.60 6.39
N GLN A 66 -20.03 -19.51 5.91
CA GLN A 66 -20.05 -18.21 6.59
C GLN A 66 -21.35 -18.01 7.38
N GLU A 67 -21.30 -17.22 8.47
CA GLU A 67 -22.49 -16.74 9.21
C GLU A 67 -23.45 -17.83 9.75
N GLY A 68 -22.89 -18.98 10.16
CA GLY A 68 -23.69 -20.08 10.71
C GLY A 68 -24.54 -20.80 9.67
N GLY A 69 -24.23 -20.63 8.38
CA GLY A 69 -24.83 -21.40 7.29
C GLY A 69 -24.52 -22.89 7.40
N GLU A 70 -25.33 -23.69 6.71
CA GLU A 70 -25.11 -25.14 6.67
C GLU A 70 -24.01 -25.48 5.66
N TRP A 71 -22.95 -26.08 6.18
CA TRP A 71 -21.84 -26.58 5.37
C TRP A 71 -21.48 -28.02 5.73
N GLN A 72 -20.82 -28.69 4.79
CA GLN A 72 -20.28 -30.03 4.90
C GLN A 72 -18.82 -30.03 4.42
N PHE A 73 -17.92 -30.51 5.26
CA PHE A 73 -16.52 -30.75 4.92
C PHE A 73 -16.35 -32.22 4.51
N GLN A 74 -15.87 -32.43 3.29
CA GLN A 74 -15.60 -33.76 2.74
C GLN A 74 -14.08 -34.00 2.78
N PRO A 75 -13.57 -34.86 3.70
CA PRO A 75 -12.15 -35.19 3.75
C PRO A 75 -11.67 -35.85 2.45
N GLU A 76 -10.43 -35.56 2.06
CA GLU A 76 -9.74 -36.21 0.93
C GLU A 76 -9.44 -37.70 1.23
N ASP A 77 -9.24 -38.02 2.50
CA ASP A 77 -9.16 -39.40 2.99
C ASP A 77 -10.57 -40.00 3.10
N GLU A 78 -10.95 -40.82 2.11
CA GLU A 78 -12.26 -41.50 2.06
C GLU A 78 -12.56 -42.38 3.28
N SER A 79 -11.55 -42.71 4.10
CA SER A 79 -11.76 -43.46 5.35
C SER A 79 -12.38 -42.60 6.46
N GLN A 80 -12.31 -41.26 6.35
CA GLN A 80 -12.90 -40.34 7.31
C GLN A 80 -14.32 -39.93 6.88
N PRO A 81 -15.32 -39.98 7.79
CA PRO A 81 -16.67 -39.55 7.46
C PRO A 81 -16.71 -38.03 7.20
N PRO A 82 -17.62 -37.55 6.34
CA PRO A 82 -17.84 -36.12 6.16
C PRO A 82 -18.28 -35.47 7.47
N VAL A 83 -17.74 -34.29 7.75
CA VAL A 83 -18.06 -33.49 8.94
C VAL A 83 -19.08 -32.43 8.55
N ARG A 84 -20.23 -32.40 9.23
CA ARG A 84 -21.26 -31.38 9.04
C ARG A 84 -21.11 -30.28 10.07
N SER A 85 -21.51 -29.06 9.69
CA SER A 85 -21.57 -27.89 10.59
C SER A 85 -22.25 -28.16 11.94
N GLN A 86 -23.31 -28.97 11.96
CA GLN A 86 -24.08 -29.32 13.17
C GLN A 86 -23.34 -30.30 14.10
N ASP A 87 -22.41 -31.08 13.56
CA ASP A 87 -21.64 -32.10 14.28
C ASP A 87 -20.26 -31.59 14.70
N LEU A 88 -20.00 -30.29 14.50
CA LEU A 88 -18.71 -29.67 14.76
C LEU A 88 -18.43 -29.57 16.27
N LYS A 89 -17.26 -30.04 16.69
CA LYS A 89 -16.83 -29.86 18.08
C LYS A 89 -16.51 -28.38 18.35
N PRO A 90 -16.72 -27.87 19.58
CA PRO A 90 -16.46 -26.46 19.91
C PRO A 90 -15.03 -25.97 19.65
N ASN A 91 -14.06 -26.89 19.67
CA ASN A 91 -12.65 -26.60 19.42
C ASN A 91 -12.23 -26.86 17.96
N GLN A 92 -13.16 -27.18 17.07
CA GLN A 92 -12.89 -27.41 15.65
C GLN A 92 -13.39 -26.23 14.82
N GLU A 93 -12.58 -25.82 13.84
CA GLU A 93 -12.88 -24.68 12.97
C GLU A 93 -12.60 -25.08 11.51
N PRO A 94 -13.55 -24.91 10.58
CA PRO A 94 -13.26 -25.03 9.15
C PRO A 94 -12.40 -23.83 8.71
N ARG A 95 -11.31 -24.08 7.99
CA ARG A 95 -10.52 -23.03 7.37
C ARG A 95 -10.58 -23.19 5.85
N PRO A 96 -11.36 -22.34 5.16
CA PRO A 96 -11.44 -22.38 3.71
C PRO A 96 -10.11 -21.96 3.08
N GLY A 97 -9.78 -22.62 1.99
CA GLY A 97 -8.73 -22.24 1.07
C GLY A 97 -9.11 -21.00 0.26
N PHE A 98 -8.12 -20.44 -0.42
CA PHE A 98 -8.24 -19.18 -1.15
C PHE A 98 -9.36 -19.17 -2.21
N PHE A 99 -9.57 -20.27 -2.94
CA PHE A 99 -10.61 -20.32 -3.97
C PHE A 99 -12.01 -20.42 -3.37
N THR A 100 -12.17 -21.18 -2.28
CA THR A 100 -13.43 -21.30 -1.53
C THR A 100 -13.82 -19.96 -0.87
N LEU A 101 -12.81 -19.22 -0.36
CA LEU A 101 -12.98 -17.85 0.12
C LEU A 101 -13.51 -16.90 -0.98
N LEU A 102 -12.98 -17.00 -2.20
CA LEU A 102 -13.45 -16.19 -3.33
C LEU A 102 -14.82 -16.62 -3.86
N ALA A 103 -15.14 -17.91 -3.80
CA ALA A 103 -16.46 -18.41 -4.20
C ALA A 103 -17.56 -17.94 -3.23
N GLY A 104 -17.26 -17.87 -1.93
CA GLY A 104 -18.14 -17.33 -0.88
C GLY A 104 -18.06 -15.81 -0.70
N LEU A 105 -17.59 -15.06 -1.70
CA LEU A 105 -17.37 -13.62 -1.55
C LEU A 105 -18.68 -12.86 -1.38
N ARG A 106 -18.82 -12.12 -0.28
CA ARG A 106 -20.01 -11.29 -0.04
C ARG A 106 -19.95 -10.03 -0.91
N VAL A 107 -20.66 -10.07 -2.04
CA VAL A 107 -20.63 -9.04 -3.08
C VAL A 107 -20.96 -7.65 -2.54
N GLY A 108 -21.88 -7.53 -1.56
CA GLY A 108 -22.23 -6.24 -0.96
C GLY A 108 -21.04 -5.53 -0.29
N PHE A 109 -20.29 -6.26 0.54
CA PHE A 109 -19.09 -5.73 1.19
C PHE A 109 -17.97 -5.49 0.18
N TYR A 110 -17.80 -6.36 -0.81
CA TYR A 110 -16.80 -6.17 -1.86
C TYR A 110 -17.10 -4.92 -2.73
N ALA A 111 -18.38 -4.68 -3.06
CA ALA A 111 -18.81 -3.47 -3.75
C ALA A 111 -18.59 -2.21 -2.90
N ALA A 112 -18.84 -2.29 -1.58
CA ALA A 112 -18.51 -1.21 -0.65
C ALA A 112 -17.00 -0.92 -0.63
N ALA A 113 -16.14 -1.94 -0.66
CA ALA A 113 -14.70 -1.77 -0.74
C ALA A 113 -14.28 -0.98 -1.99
N ILE A 114 -14.82 -1.37 -3.16
CA ILE A 114 -14.62 -0.64 -4.42
C ILE A 114 -15.11 0.81 -4.30
N GLY A 115 -16.27 1.03 -3.68
CA GLY A 115 -16.84 2.35 -3.42
C GLY A 115 -15.92 3.24 -2.58
N PHE A 116 -15.43 2.75 -1.44
CA PHE A 116 -14.49 3.49 -0.59
C PHE A 116 -13.19 3.81 -1.33
N TRP A 117 -12.66 2.88 -2.12
CA TRP A 117 -11.47 3.13 -2.93
C TRP A 117 -11.72 4.18 -4.02
N MET A 118 -12.92 4.22 -4.62
CA MET A 118 -13.27 5.25 -5.60
C MET A 118 -13.38 6.65 -4.98
N VAL A 119 -13.94 6.75 -3.78
CA VAL A 119 -13.92 7.99 -3.00
C VAL A 119 -12.47 8.39 -2.72
N LEU A 120 -11.63 7.44 -2.32
CA LEU A 120 -10.19 7.68 -2.09
C LEU A 120 -9.51 8.24 -3.35
N LEU A 121 -9.70 7.64 -4.53
CA LEU A 121 -9.11 8.12 -5.78
C LEU A 121 -9.60 9.53 -6.17
N SER A 122 -10.83 9.85 -5.83
CA SER A 122 -11.41 11.18 -6.06
C SER A 122 -10.78 12.23 -5.14
N VAL A 123 -10.72 11.93 -3.85
CA VAL A 123 -10.16 12.83 -2.83
C VAL A 123 -8.65 13.02 -3.02
N VAL A 124 -7.90 11.99 -3.44
CA VAL A 124 -6.43 12.10 -3.62
C VAL A 124 -6.12 12.97 -4.83
N THR A 125 -6.97 12.92 -5.85
CA THR A 125 -6.88 13.81 -7.01
C THR A 125 -7.14 15.25 -6.60
N TRP A 126 -8.18 15.49 -5.79
CA TRP A 126 -8.48 16.83 -5.29
C TRP A 126 -7.35 17.39 -4.42
N ARG A 127 -6.82 16.57 -3.50
CA ARG A 127 -5.65 16.90 -2.68
C ARG A 127 -4.46 17.29 -3.54
N TRP A 128 -4.12 16.47 -4.55
CA TRP A 128 -2.99 16.74 -5.43
C TRP A 128 -3.20 18.02 -6.25
N GLN A 129 -4.43 18.31 -6.70
CA GLN A 129 -4.76 19.56 -7.39
C GLN A 129 -4.52 20.79 -6.51
N ILE A 130 -4.87 20.73 -5.22
CA ILE A 130 -4.61 21.83 -4.26
C ILE A 130 -3.10 22.05 -4.11
N LEU A 131 -2.33 20.98 -3.98
CA LEU A 131 -0.86 21.06 -3.87
C LEU A 131 -0.23 21.63 -5.15
N LEU A 132 -0.68 21.20 -6.33
CA LEU A 132 -0.22 21.74 -7.61
C LEU A 132 -0.51 23.25 -7.72
N ARG A 133 -1.71 23.70 -7.33
CA ARG A 133 -2.06 25.13 -7.34
C ARG A 133 -1.15 25.93 -6.42
N ALA A 134 -0.86 25.44 -5.22
CA ALA A 134 0.09 26.07 -4.30
C ALA A 134 1.52 26.10 -4.87
N ALA A 135 1.89 25.12 -5.70
CA ALA A 135 3.15 25.10 -6.42
C ALA A 135 3.17 25.98 -7.70
N GLY A 136 2.08 26.68 -8.00
CA GLY A 136 1.95 27.53 -9.19
C GLY A 136 1.65 26.77 -10.48
N VAL A 137 1.20 25.52 -10.39
CA VAL A 137 0.78 24.69 -11.54
C VAL A 137 -0.74 24.55 -11.51
N THR A 138 -1.41 25.17 -12.49
CA THR A 138 -2.87 25.06 -12.63
C THR A 138 -3.24 23.88 -13.51
N THR A 139 -4.15 23.04 -13.03
CA THR A 139 -4.73 21.92 -13.82
C THR A 139 -6.19 21.74 -13.43
N GLY A 140 -7.02 21.32 -14.39
CA GLY A 140 -8.40 20.93 -14.14
C GLY A 140 -8.48 19.61 -13.35
N TYR A 141 -9.57 19.41 -12.60
CA TYR A 141 -9.75 18.21 -11.77
C TYR A 141 -9.72 16.93 -12.61
N PHE A 142 -10.48 16.87 -13.71
CA PHE A 142 -10.52 15.70 -14.58
C PHE A 142 -9.18 15.40 -15.25
N ASN A 143 -8.38 16.43 -15.56
CA ASN A 143 -7.04 16.22 -16.08
C ASN A 143 -6.13 15.64 -14.98
N ALA A 144 -6.19 16.18 -13.76
CA ALA A 144 -5.47 15.62 -12.62
C ALA A 144 -5.88 14.16 -12.34
N MET A 145 -7.19 13.86 -12.39
CA MET A 145 -7.73 12.51 -12.22
C MET A 145 -7.15 11.56 -13.26
N ARG A 146 -7.18 11.94 -14.55
CA ARG A 146 -6.60 11.16 -15.64
C ARG A 146 -5.14 10.84 -15.37
N LEU A 147 -4.36 11.85 -14.96
CA LEU A 147 -2.95 11.69 -14.65
C LEU A 147 -2.70 10.83 -13.41
N CYS A 148 -3.57 10.91 -12.39
CA CYS A 148 -3.52 10.01 -11.24
C CYS A 148 -3.73 8.56 -11.67
N PHE A 149 -4.75 8.26 -12.49
CA PHE A 149 -4.99 6.91 -13.03
C PHE A 149 -3.81 6.39 -13.85
N ILE A 150 -3.24 7.21 -14.73
CA ILE A 150 -2.01 6.86 -15.47
C ILE A 150 -0.87 6.57 -14.49
N GLY A 151 -0.73 7.39 -13.44
CA GLY A 151 0.24 7.16 -12.38
C GLY A 151 0.05 5.82 -11.65
N TYR A 152 -1.19 5.43 -11.34
CA TYR A 152 -1.50 4.12 -10.75
C TYR A 152 -1.04 2.96 -11.64
N PHE A 153 -1.29 3.03 -12.96
CA PHE A 153 -0.80 2.04 -13.91
C PHE A 153 0.73 1.91 -13.87
N PHE A 154 1.44 3.04 -13.94
CA PHE A 154 2.90 3.04 -13.92
C PHE A 154 3.50 2.66 -12.56
N ASN A 155 2.78 2.87 -11.45
CA ASN A 155 3.20 2.38 -10.13
C ASN A 155 3.20 0.85 -10.06
N ASN A 156 2.34 0.16 -10.83
CA ASN A 156 2.37 -1.30 -10.96
C ASN A 156 3.41 -1.79 -11.97
N ALA A 157 3.56 -1.07 -13.09
CA ALA A 157 4.40 -1.51 -14.19
C ALA A 157 5.90 -1.22 -13.97
N MET A 158 6.26 -0.16 -13.24
CA MET A 158 7.65 0.24 -13.06
C MET A 158 8.27 -0.32 -11.77
N PRO A 159 9.54 -0.78 -11.82
CA PRO A 159 10.25 -1.19 -10.62
C PRO A 159 10.55 0.03 -9.73
N GLY A 160 9.78 0.15 -8.66
CA GLY A 160 9.96 1.15 -7.60
C GLY A 160 8.64 1.78 -7.16
N LEU A 161 8.47 1.99 -5.86
CA LEU A 161 7.22 2.49 -5.23
C LEU A 161 6.76 3.90 -5.68
N THR A 162 7.58 4.64 -6.44
CA THR A 162 7.35 6.06 -6.76
C THR A 162 7.42 6.39 -8.25
N GLY A 163 7.59 5.38 -9.12
CA GLY A 163 7.78 5.61 -10.56
C GLY A 163 6.57 6.28 -11.22
N GLY A 164 5.36 5.79 -10.96
CA GLY A 164 4.14 6.32 -11.53
C GLY A 164 3.76 7.71 -11.01
N ASP A 165 4.10 8.01 -9.76
CA ASP A 165 3.88 9.37 -9.26
C ASP A 165 4.79 10.40 -9.94
N LEU A 166 6.00 10.00 -10.29
CA LEU A 166 6.89 10.85 -11.07
C LEU A 166 6.36 11.05 -12.49
N VAL A 167 5.79 9.99 -13.10
CA VAL A 167 5.13 10.09 -14.42
C VAL A 167 4.02 11.13 -14.39
N ARG A 168 3.09 11.10 -13.42
CA ARG A 168 2.02 12.12 -13.36
C ARG A 168 2.57 13.55 -13.17
N ALA A 169 3.66 13.73 -12.41
CA ALA A 169 4.31 15.03 -12.25
C ALA A 169 5.00 15.53 -13.53
N VAL A 170 5.59 14.64 -14.31
CA VAL A 170 6.19 14.98 -15.61
C VAL A 170 5.10 15.30 -16.63
N LEU A 171 4.04 14.49 -16.68
CA LEU A 171 2.93 14.68 -17.62
C LEU A 171 2.17 15.98 -17.38
N VAL A 172 1.93 16.36 -16.11
CA VAL A 172 1.22 17.62 -15.80
C VAL A 172 2.00 18.87 -16.20
N THR A 173 3.32 18.74 -16.40
CA THR A 173 4.22 19.83 -16.79
C THR A 173 4.75 19.71 -18.21
N ARG A 174 4.17 18.83 -19.04
CA ARG A 174 4.45 18.81 -20.48
C ARG A 174 4.05 20.14 -21.11
N GLY A 175 5.01 20.80 -21.77
CA GLY A 175 4.85 22.15 -22.33
C GLY A 175 5.18 23.29 -21.37
N LEU A 176 5.47 23.01 -20.09
CA LEU A 176 5.85 23.98 -19.06
C LEU A 176 7.12 23.49 -18.33
N GLU A 177 8.23 23.37 -19.06
CA GLU A 177 9.44 22.71 -18.55
C GLU A 177 10.01 23.36 -17.28
N SER A 178 9.86 24.68 -17.15
CA SER A 178 10.23 25.46 -15.96
C SER A 178 9.54 24.97 -14.66
N ASN A 179 8.36 24.33 -14.78
CA ASN A 179 7.57 23.87 -13.65
C ASN A 179 7.78 22.39 -13.30
N ARG A 180 8.55 21.62 -14.09
CA ARG A 180 8.79 20.17 -13.86
C ARG A 180 9.32 19.88 -12.45
N THR A 181 10.29 20.66 -12.00
CA THR A 181 10.86 20.51 -10.65
C THR A 181 9.80 20.75 -9.58
N LYS A 182 8.97 21.80 -9.73
CA LYS A 182 7.90 22.14 -8.78
C LYS A 182 6.83 21.03 -8.71
N ALA A 183 6.45 20.45 -9.86
CA ALA A 183 5.52 19.34 -9.90
C ALA A 183 6.10 18.05 -9.29
N ALA A 184 7.36 17.72 -9.56
CA ALA A 184 8.02 16.59 -8.91
C ALA A 184 8.11 16.78 -7.39
N MET A 185 8.37 18.01 -6.93
CA MET A 185 8.35 18.35 -5.51
C MET A 185 6.95 18.22 -4.89
N SER A 186 5.89 18.56 -5.62
CA SER A 186 4.50 18.39 -5.12
C SER A 186 4.18 16.94 -4.77
N VAL A 187 4.74 15.98 -5.51
CA VAL A 187 4.54 14.55 -5.27
C VAL A 187 5.24 14.10 -4.00
N ILE A 188 6.44 14.61 -3.73
CA ILE A 188 7.16 14.26 -2.50
C ILE A 188 6.39 14.77 -1.28
N VAL A 189 5.90 16.02 -1.33
CA VAL A 189 5.08 16.60 -0.26
C VAL A 189 3.76 15.84 -0.10
N ASP A 190 3.10 15.49 -1.21
CA ASP A 190 1.89 14.65 -1.22
C ASP A 190 2.11 13.31 -0.50
N ARG A 191 3.27 12.68 -0.71
CA ARG A 191 3.65 11.42 -0.04
C ARG A 191 3.95 11.61 1.44
N LEU A 192 4.67 12.67 1.83
CA LEU A 192 4.96 12.96 3.23
C LEU A 192 3.69 13.25 4.04
N ILE A 193 2.79 14.07 3.50
CA ILE A 193 1.50 14.37 4.14
C ILE A 193 0.67 13.08 4.25
N GLY A 194 0.64 12.27 3.18
CA GLY A 194 -0.02 10.97 3.18
C GLY A 194 0.51 10.04 4.27
N LEU A 195 1.83 9.82 4.34
CA LEU A 195 2.44 8.93 5.33
C LEU A 195 2.23 9.44 6.77
N PHE A 196 2.38 10.76 6.99
CA PHE A 196 2.14 11.36 8.30
C PHE A 196 0.68 11.16 8.74
N SER A 197 -0.28 11.43 7.86
CA SER A 197 -1.72 11.24 8.17
C SER A 197 -2.06 9.78 8.46
N LEU A 198 -1.37 8.83 7.82
CA LEU A 198 -1.58 7.39 8.02
C LEU A 198 -1.19 6.98 9.44
N VAL A 199 0.02 7.34 9.86
CA VAL A 199 0.50 7.02 11.21
C VAL A 199 -0.25 7.83 12.27
N LEU A 200 -0.65 9.06 11.96
CA LEU A 200 -1.47 9.87 12.85
C LEU A 200 -2.82 9.21 13.13
N LEU A 201 -3.47 8.68 12.09
CA LEU A 201 -4.73 7.97 12.23
C LEU A 201 -4.61 6.73 13.14
N ALA A 202 -3.58 5.91 12.94
CA ALA A 202 -3.31 4.78 13.86
C ALA A 202 -3.01 5.24 15.28
N GLY A 203 -2.22 6.30 15.45
CA GLY A 203 -1.92 6.87 16.77
C GLY A 203 -3.16 7.38 17.50
N LEU A 204 -4.14 7.95 16.78
CA LEU A 204 -5.41 8.37 17.37
C LEU A 204 -6.23 7.17 17.85
N VAL A 205 -6.31 6.10 17.07
CA VAL A 205 -7.05 4.89 17.48
C VAL A 205 -6.33 4.17 18.61
N LEU A 206 -5.00 4.14 18.64
CA LEU A 206 -4.24 3.59 19.77
C LEU A 206 -4.34 4.44 21.05
N ALA A 207 -4.54 5.76 20.92
CA ALA A 207 -4.65 6.66 22.07
C ALA A 207 -6.06 6.69 22.68
N PHE A 208 -7.09 6.54 21.85
CA PHE A 208 -8.50 6.77 22.23
C PHE A 208 -9.44 5.60 21.95
N GLY A 209 -9.02 4.63 21.14
CA GLY A 209 -9.77 3.42 20.87
C GLY A 209 -9.54 2.39 21.97
N ASP A 210 -10.61 1.80 22.46
CA ASP A 210 -10.55 0.65 23.36
C ASP A 210 -10.27 -0.60 22.51
N ILE A 211 -8.98 -0.91 22.32
CA ILE A 211 -8.55 -2.03 21.49
C ILE A 211 -8.32 -3.24 22.38
N GLN A 212 -9.31 -4.14 22.42
CA GLN A 212 -9.22 -5.40 23.14
C GLN A 212 -9.04 -6.56 22.14
N GLY A 213 -8.40 -7.65 22.60
CA GLY A 213 -8.37 -8.92 21.87
C GLY A 213 -9.73 -9.62 21.90
N ALA A 214 -9.90 -10.67 21.08
CA ALA A 214 -11.15 -11.42 20.94
C ALA A 214 -11.74 -11.93 22.29
N ASP A 215 -10.89 -12.21 23.28
CA ASP A 215 -11.29 -12.69 24.61
C ASP A 215 -11.12 -11.64 25.74
N GLY A 216 -10.99 -10.36 25.40
CA GLY A 216 -10.70 -9.30 26.39
C GLY A 216 -9.29 -9.37 26.97
N GLN A 217 -8.43 -10.27 26.45
CA GLN A 217 -7.01 -10.32 26.81
C GLN A 217 -6.24 -9.17 26.15
N GLU A 218 -5.26 -8.64 26.89
CA GLU A 218 -4.31 -7.66 26.35
C GLU A 218 -3.49 -8.30 25.21
N ILE A 219 -3.51 -7.68 24.04
CA ILE A 219 -2.70 -8.11 22.92
C ILE A 219 -1.23 -7.84 23.26
N ARG A 220 -0.46 -8.90 23.53
CA ARG A 220 0.93 -8.87 24.03
C ARG A 220 1.89 -7.97 23.25
N HIS A 221 1.59 -7.66 21.98
CA HIS A 221 2.43 -6.84 21.10
C HIS A 221 1.90 -5.42 20.86
N LEU A 222 0.69 -5.10 21.32
CA LEU A 222 0.04 -3.81 21.04
C LEU A 222 0.81 -2.64 21.64
N ASP A 223 1.32 -2.77 22.87
CA ASP A 223 2.16 -1.76 23.51
C ASP A 223 3.43 -1.44 22.73
N THR A 224 4.07 -2.47 22.18
CA THR A 224 5.28 -2.29 21.37
C THR A 224 4.96 -1.57 20.06
N VAL A 225 3.85 -1.92 19.42
CA VAL A 225 3.36 -1.22 18.23
C VAL A 225 3.01 0.23 18.56
N ALA A 226 2.31 0.48 19.66
CA ALA A 226 1.93 1.80 20.13
C ALA A 226 3.15 2.68 20.39
N GLN A 227 4.14 2.17 21.14
CA GLN A 227 5.40 2.87 21.36
C GLN A 227 6.11 3.22 20.04
N GLY A 228 6.17 2.27 19.09
CA GLY A 228 6.74 2.52 17.76
C GLY A 228 6.01 3.64 17.00
N VAL A 229 4.67 3.62 17.01
CA VAL A 229 3.81 4.64 16.39
C VAL A 229 4.02 6.01 17.03
N PHE A 230 3.97 6.11 18.36
CA PHE A 230 4.15 7.38 19.07
C PHE A 230 5.57 7.93 18.94
N LEU A 231 6.59 7.08 18.96
CA LEU A 231 7.99 7.49 18.70
C LEU A 231 8.14 8.04 17.28
N PHE A 232 7.53 7.39 16.28
CA PHE A 232 7.55 7.89 14.92
C PHE A 232 6.83 9.24 14.79
N LEU A 233 5.64 9.38 15.39
CA LEU A 233 4.89 10.65 15.38
C LEU A 233 5.67 11.76 16.07
N LEU A 234 6.26 11.48 17.23
CA LEU A 234 7.11 12.42 17.96
C LEU A 234 8.31 12.84 17.11
N ALA A 235 9.01 11.89 16.49
CA ALA A 235 10.14 12.17 15.60
C ALA A 235 9.71 12.99 14.37
N ALA A 236 8.55 12.70 13.78
CA ALA A 236 8.01 13.45 12.64
C ALA A 236 7.63 14.88 13.02
N VAL A 237 6.99 15.08 14.17
CA VAL A 237 6.62 16.40 14.69
C VAL A 237 7.86 17.21 15.05
N ILE A 238 8.79 16.65 15.83
CA ILE A 238 10.05 17.32 16.20
C ILE A 238 10.85 17.64 14.94
N GLY A 239 11.03 16.67 14.04
CA GLY A 239 11.72 16.86 12.77
C GLY A 239 11.09 17.96 11.91
N GLY A 240 9.76 17.96 11.81
CA GLY A 240 8.98 18.99 11.12
C GLY A 240 9.16 20.37 11.75
N CYS A 241 9.05 20.50 13.07
CA CYS A 241 9.24 21.75 13.81
C CYS A 241 10.66 22.31 13.67
N VAL A 242 11.67 21.44 13.80
CA VAL A 242 13.09 21.77 13.65
C VAL A 242 13.38 22.25 12.21
N TYR A 243 12.81 21.56 11.23
CA TYR A 243 13.01 21.88 9.81
C TYR A 243 12.26 23.15 9.37
N LEU A 244 11.02 23.34 9.83
CA LEU A 244 10.21 24.51 9.52
C LEU A 244 10.63 25.75 10.33
N SER A 245 11.24 25.63 11.50
CA SER A 245 11.68 26.81 12.27
C SER A 245 12.98 27.39 11.72
N ARG A 246 12.92 28.60 11.14
CA ARG A 246 14.12 29.33 10.62
C ARG A 246 15.15 29.58 11.73
N ARG A 247 14.67 29.80 12.97
CA ARG A 247 15.52 30.07 14.13
C ARG A 247 16.27 28.81 14.55
N ILE A 248 15.57 27.68 14.70
CA ILE A 248 16.18 26.40 15.09
C ILE A 248 17.11 25.89 13.99
N ARG A 249 16.72 26.00 12.71
CA ARG A 249 17.56 25.61 11.58
C ARG A 249 18.92 26.31 11.56
N ARG A 250 18.93 27.61 11.86
CA ARG A 250 20.16 28.41 11.97
C ARG A 250 20.99 28.01 13.20
N TRP A 251 20.33 27.74 14.33
CA TRP A 251 20.98 27.32 15.58
C TRP A 251 21.64 25.94 15.48
N VAL A 252 20.92 24.95 14.93
CA VAL A 252 21.41 23.57 14.76
C VAL A 252 22.39 23.46 13.57
N ARG A 253 22.62 24.55 12.82
CA ARG A 253 23.42 24.59 11.59
C ARG A 253 23.04 23.46 10.64
N LEU A 254 21.73 23.21 10.50
CA LEU A 254 21.20 22.14 9.67
C LEU A 254 21.73 22.22 8.24
N ASP A 255 21.94 23.43 7.72
CA ASP A 255 22.52 23.65 6.38
C ASP A 255 23.94 23.08 6.23
N LYS A 256 24.74 23.07 7.30
CA LYS A 256 26.07 22.43 7.31
C LYS A 256 25.97 20.90 7.40
N ILE A 257 25.11 20.38 8.27
CA ILE A 257 24.90 18.93 8.44
C ILE A 257 24.35 18.31 7.15
N LEU A 258 23.35 18.96 6.56
CA LEU A 258 22.76 18.58 5.28
C LEU A 258 23.74 18.73 4.11
N GLY A 259 24.71 19.64 4.22
CA GLY A 259 25.78 19.83 3.24
C GLY A 259 26.86 18.73 3.24
N ILE A 260 27.01 17.98 4.33
CA ILE A 260 27.98 16.88 4.49
C ILE A 260 27.39 15.53 4.01
N LEU A 261 26.07 15.41 3.95
CA LEU A 261 25.41 14.18 3.52
C LEU A 261 25.62 13.91 2.02
N PRO A 262 25.88 12.64 1.60
CA PRO A 262 26.06 12.26 0.20
C PRO A 262 24.81 12.43 -0.68
N ALA A 263 23.72 12.96 -0.13
CA ALA A 263 22.43 13.20 -0.77
C ALA A 263 22.09 14.70 -0.91
N LYS A 264 23.11 15.59 -0.91
CA LYS A 264 22.96 17.06 -0.97
C LYS A 264 21.94 17.55 -2.02
N GLY A 265 21.93 16.96 -3.22
CA GLY A 265 20.99 17.33 -4.28
C GLY A 265 19.54 16.88 -4.07
N ALA A 266 19.28 15.83 -3.28
CA ALA A 266 17.93 15.44 -2.90
C ALA A 266 17.40 16.34 -1.76
N ILE A 267 18.29 16.71 -0.84
CA ILE A 267 17.97 17.56 0.29
C ILE A 267 17.69 19.00 -0.16
N SER A 268 18.47 19.57 -1.07
CA SER A 268 18.22 20.92 -1.60
C SER A 268 16.88 21.00 -2.32
N LYS A 269 16.53 19.96 -3.08
CA LYS A 269 15.23 19.84 -3.74
C LYS A 269 14.07 19.76 -2.75
N LEU A 270 14.24 19.02 -1.65
CA LEU A 270 13.27 18.97 -0.55
C LEU A 270 13.11 20.34 0.11
N ASP A 271 14.19 21.11 0.23
CA ASP A 271 14.19 22.45 0.81
C ASP A 271 13.46 23.47 -0.06
N ASP A 272 13.68 23.43 -1.37
CA ASP A 272 12.93 24.21 -2.34
C ASP A 272 11.43 23.84 -2.29
N ALA A 273 11.12 22.55 -2.18
CA ALA A 273 9.75 22.06 -2.05
C ALA A 273 9.05 22.65 -0.82
N VAL A 274 9.64 22.50 0.36
CA VAL A 274 9.03 22.95 1.61
C VAL A 274 8.91 24.47 1.67
N THR A 275 9.86 25.20 1.08
CA THR A 275 9.79 26.67 1.00
C THR A 275 8.56 27.15 0.23
N VAL A 276 8.19 26.47 -0.86
CA VAL A 276 7.00 26.79 -1.67
C VAL A 276 5.70 26.57 -0.88
N TYR A 277 5.61 25.51 -0.07
CA TYR A 277 4.40 25.22 0.70
C TYR A 277 4.33 26.00 2.02
N ARG A 278 5.45 26.49 2.52
CA ARG A 278 5.50 27.31 3.74
C ARG A 278 4.72 28.62 3.62
N SER A 279 4.63 29.20 2.42
CA SER A 279 3.81 30.39 2.15
C SER A 279 2.32 30.08 1.97
N HIS A 280 1.92 28.80 1.98
CA HIS A 280 0.56 28.35 1.73
C HIS A 280 0.03 27.41 2.84
N PRO A 281 -0.01 27.85 4.12
CA PRO A 281 -0.40 27.00 5.24
C PRO A 281 -1.83 26.45 5.11
N GLY A 282 -2.76 27.22 4.54
CA GLY A 282 -4.13 26.76 4.28
C GLY A 282 -4.20 25.59 3.30
N ALA A 283 -3.34 25.57 2.28
CA ALA A 283 -3.27 24.46 1.32
C ALA A 283 -2.71 23.19 1.98
N VAL A 284 -1.69 23.34 2.85
CA VAL A 284 -1.11 22.22 3.61
C VAL A 284 -2.11 21.65 4.62
N LEU A 285 -2.82 22.52 5.36
CA LEU A 285 -3.84 22.10 6.31
C LEU A 285 -4.99 21.37 5.60
N THR A 286 -5.49 21.93 4.50
CA THR A 286 -6.52 21.27 3.69
C THR A 286 -6.03 19.92 3.17
N ALA A 287 -4.79 19.86 2.68
CA ALA A 287 -4.20 18.61 2.23
C ALA A 287 -4.07 17.58 3.36
N LEU A 288 -3.75 18.00 4.59
CA LEU A 288 -3.69 17.12 5.75
C LEU A 288 -5.07 16.57 6.13
N VAL A 289 -6.10 17.42 6.19
CA VAL A 289 -7.49 17.00 6.48
C VAL A 289 -7.99 16.03 5.41
N LEU A 290 -7.79 16.35 4.13
CA LEU A 290 -8.12 15.44 3.04
C LEU A 290 -7.34 14.12 3.16
N SER A 291 -6.10 14.16 3.64
CA SER A 291 -5.32 12.94 3.85
C SER A 291 -5.89 12.06 4.94
N LEU A 292 -6.39 12.61 6.05
CA LEU A 292 -7.08 11.79 7.06
C LEU A 292 -8.30 11.08 6.48
N ILE A 293 -9.10 11.78 5.65
CA ILE A 293 -10.24 11.19 4.95
C ILE A 293 -9.77 10.08 4.00
N LEU A 294 -8.66 10.30 3.28
CA LEU A 294 -8.07 9.28 2.39
C LEU A 294 -7.66 8.02 3.15
N GLN A 295 -6.99 8.18 4.28
CA GLN A 295 -6.56 7.04 5.07
C GLN A 295 -7.75 6.30 5.67
N ALA A 296 -8.76 7.01 6.17
CA ALA A 296 -10.01 6.39 6.63
C ALA A 296 -10.69 5.61 5.49
N CYS A 297 -10.80 6.17 4.29
CA CYS A 297 -11.36 5.43 3.13
C CYS A 297 -10.52 4.20 2.77
N GLY A 298 -9.20 4.28 2.89
CA GLY A 298 -8.29 3.16 2.64
C GLY A 298 -8.50 2.02 3.64
N VAL A 299 -8.60 2.36 4.93
CA VAL A 299 -8.90 1.41 6.01
C VAL A 299 -10.29 0.80 5.82
N MET A 300 -11.32 1.63 5.57
CA MET A 300 -12.69 1.14 5.34
C MET A 300 -12.80 0.23 4.10
N SER A 301 -12.02 0.52 3.06
CA SER A 301 -11.92 -0.36 1.89
C SER A 301 -11.27 -1.70 2.26
N PHE A 302 -10.23 -1.70 3.08
CA PHE A 302 -9.56 -2.92 3.54
C PHE A 302 -10.47 -3.75 4.45
N TRP A 303 -11.11 -3.11 5.44
CA TRP A 303 -12.12 -3.73 6.31
C TRP A 303 -13.27 -4.35 5.52
N ALA A 304 -13.77 -3.65 4.50
CA ALA A 304 -14.85 -4.17 3.66
C ALA A 304 -14.41 -5.39 2.83
N VAL A 305 -13.14 -5.47 2.39
CA VAL A 305 -12.58 -6.71 1.81
C VAL A 305 -12.49 -7.82 2.87
N GLY A 306 -12.08 -7.48 4.09
CA GLY A 306 -12.10 -8.38 5.26
C GLY A 306 -13.48 -9.01 5.47
N LYS A 307 -14.51 -8.18 5.63
CA LYS A 307 -15.90 -8.63 5.77
C LYS A 307 -16.42 -9.37 4.55
N ALA A 308 -15.97 -9.03 3.34
CA ALA A 308 -16.34 -9.75 2.13
C ALA A 308 -15.83 -11.20 2.12
N LEU A 309 -14.70 -11.46 2.78
CA LEU A 309 -14.08 -12.78 2.92
C LEU A 309 -14.44 -13.49 4.24
N GLY A 310 -15.32 -12.90 5.06
CA GLY A 310 -15.76 -13.50 6.32
C GLY A 310 -14.87 -13.20 7.53
N ALA A 311 -14.00 -12.19 7.48
CA ALA A 311 -13.20 -11.80 8.64
C ALA A 311 -14.06 -11.14 9.74
N GLU A 312 -13.94 -11.65 10.97
CA GLU A 312 -14.71 -11.17 12.12
C GLU A 312 -14.05 -10.02 12.89
N LEU A 313 -12.96 -9.45 12.35
CA LEU A 313 -12.27 -8.32 12.98
C LEU A 313 -13.17 -7.09 13.15
N GLU A 314 -12.94 -6.38 14.27
CA GLU A 314 -13.52 -5.07 14.49
C GLU A 314 -12.84 -4.03 13.60
N VAL A 315 -13.62 -3.03 13.20
CA VAL A 315 -13.10 -1.92 12.38
C VAL A 315 -11.90 -1.24 13.05
N ALA A 316 -11.91 -1.12 14.39
CA ALA A 316 -10.83 -0.49 15.15
C ALA A 316 -9.48 -1.21 14.98
N HIS A 317 -9.49 -2.55 14.86
CA HIS A 317 -8.28 -3.34 14.60
C HIS A 317 -7.66 -2.93 13.26
N ASP A 318 -8.47 -2.80 12.20
CA ASP A 318 -7.99 -2.42 10.87
C ASP A 318 -7.40 -1.00 10.82
N PHE A 319 -7.89 -0.08 11.66
CA PHE A 319 -7.31 1.26 11.81
C PHE A 319 -5.91 1.25 12.44
N VAL A 320 -5.45 0.14 13.01
CA VAL A 320 -4.06 -0.05 13.46
C VAL A 320 -3.28 -0.89 12.44
N ILE A 321 -3.83 -2.03 12.05
CA ILE A 321 -3.17 -2.99 11.14
C ILE A 321 -2.81 -2.30 9.83
N PHE A 322 -3.80 -1.72 9.15
CA PHE A 322 -3.60 -1.19 7.80
C PHE A 322 -2.56 -0.05 7.77
N PRO A 323 -2.62 0.98 8.65
CA PRO A 323 -1.59 2.01 8.69
C PRO A 323 -0.18 1.53 9.01
N VAL A 324 -0.02 0.61 9.96
CA VAL A 324 1.30 0.09 10.34
C VAL A 324 1.90 -0.70 9.18
N VAL A 325 1.12 -1.62 8.60
CA VAL A 325 1.58 -2.45 7.48
C VAL A 325 1.87 -1.62 6.24
N GLN A 326 1.02 -0.62 5.92
CA GLN A 326 1.27 0.28 4.79
C GLN A 326 2.49 1.17 5.01
N THR A 327 2.74 1.63 6.24
CA THR A 327 3.93 2.41 6.56
C THR A 327 5.20 1.59 6.34
N ILE A 328 5.24 0.35 6.86
CA ILE A 328 6.37 -0.56 6.66
C ILE A 328 6.55 -0.89 5.16
N SER A 329 5.44 -1.18 4.47
CA SER A 329 5.44 -1.51 3.04
C SER A 329 5.84 -0.33 2.14
N SER A 330 5.68 0.91 2.61
CA SER A 330 6.08 2.13 1.88
C SER A 330 7.59 2.36 1.87
N ILE A 331 8.33 1.70 2.76
CA ILE A 331 9.79 1.86 2.84
C ILE A 331 10.41 1.14 1.63
N PRO A 332 11.16 1.85 0.76
CA PRO A 332 11.75 1.30 -0.47
C PRO A 332 12.99 0.42 -0.19
N LEU A 333 12.96 -0.32 0.92
CA LEU A 333 13.83 -1.46 1.22
C LEU A 333 13.17 -2.77 0.81
N THR A 334 11.84 -2.77 0.60
CA THR A 334 11.07 -3.93 0.16
C THR A 334 11.22 -4.17 -1.36
N PRO A 335 10.95 -5.39 -1.84
CA PRO A 335 11.07 -5.77 -3.25
C PRO A 335 10.12 -4.98 -4.16
N PRO A 336 10.24 -5.12 -5.50
CA PRO A 336 9.37 -4.46 -6.45
C PRO A 336 7.88 -4.65 -6.09
N ALA A 337 7.14 -3.54 -6.02
CA ALA A 337 5.71 -3.45 -5.66
C ALA A 337 5.31 -3.91 -4.22
N GLY A 338 6.27 -4.23 -3.35
CA GLY A 338 6.00 -4.49 -1.92
C GLY A 338 5.28 -5.80 -1.62
N TRP A 339 5.29 -6.75 -2.56
CA TRP A 339 4.78 -8.11 -2.38
C TRP A 339 5.68 -8.94 -1.43
N GLY A 340 5.09 -9.82 -0.64
CA GLY A 340 5.76 -10.68 0.34
C GLY A 340 5.65 -10.16 1.77
N VAL A 341 6.27 -9.02 2.00
CA VAL A 341 6.38 -8.44 3.35
C VAL A 341 5.02 -7.98 3.85
N GLY A 342 4.24 -7.30 3.00
CA GLY A 342 2.92 -6.80 3.38
C GLY A 342 1.96 -7.93 3.75
N GLU A 343 1.88 -8.97 2.91
CA GLU A 343 0.97 -10.11 3.09
C GLU A 343 1.30 -10.88 4.38
N THR A 344 2.60 -11.09 4.64
CA THR A 344 3.05 -11.75 5.88
C THR A 344 2.71 -10.91 7.11
N LEU A 345 2.88 -9.59 7.04
CA LEU A 345 2.52 -8.71 8.14
C LEU A 345 1.00 -8.71 8.37
N TYR A 346 0.18 -8.61 7.32
CA TYR A 346 -1.27 -8.71 7.45
C TYR A 346 -1.69 -10.04 8.07
N GLY A 347 -1.12 -11.17 7.63
CA GLY A 347 -1.38 -12.48 8.23
C GLY A 347 -1.06 -12.52 9.73
N LYS A 348 0.12 -12.02 10.14
CA LYS A 348 0.51 -11.98 11.56
C LYS A 348 -0.37 -11.06 12.40
N PHE A 349 -0.73 -9.91 11.86
CA PHE A 349 -1.61 -8.99 12.57
C PHE A 349 -3.01 -9.62 12.74
N PHE A 350 -3.57 -10.25 11.71
CA PHE A 350 -4.84 -10.96 11.83
C PHE A 350 -4.77 -12.05 12.91
N GLU A 351 -3.67 -12.81 12.97
CA GLU A 351 -3.40 -13.80 14.02
C GLU A 351 -3.35 -13.16 15.42
N TRP A 352 -2.69 -12.01 15.58
CA TRP A 352 -2.65 -11.29 16.86
C TRP A 352 -4.00 -10.75 17.33
N PHE A 353 -4.93 -10.52 16.40
CA PHE A 353 -6.30 -10.09 16.69
C PHE A 353 -7.30 -11.25 16.72
N GLY A 354 -6.84 -12.51 16.75
CA GLY A 354 -7.69 -13.70 16.94
C GLY A 354 -8.26 -14.30 15.64
N SER A 355 -7.83 -13.81 14.47
CA SER A 355 -8.25 -14.34 13.16
C SER A 355 -7.20 -15.27 12.56
N ALA A 356 -7.57 -16.12 11.59
CA ALA A 356 -6.60 -16.98 10.90
C ALA A 356 -5.55 -16.18 10.10
N PHE A 357 -4.27 -16.59 10.19
CA PHE A 357 -3.17 -16.02 9.38
C PHE A 357 -3.47 -16.04 7.87
N THR A 358 -4.00 -17.17 7.38
CA THR A 358 -4.36 -17.34 5.96
C THR A 358 -5.43 -16.37 5.51
N LEU A 359 -6.37 -16.01 6.40
CA LEU A 359 -7.41 -15.04 6.10
C LEU A 359 -6.81 -13.63 5.95
N GLY A 360 -5.89 -13.23 6.82
CA GLY A 360 -5.17 -11.96 6.68
C GLY A 360 -4.36 -11.86 5.39
N VAL A 361 -3.69 -12.94 4.99
CA VAL A 361 -3.02 -13.04 3.69
C VAL A 361 -4.03 -12.90 2.55
N ALA A 362 -5.12 -13.67 2.56
CA ALA A 362 -6.14 -13.63 1.52
C ALA A 362 -6.79 -12.24 1.36
N VAL A 363 -7.13 -11.58 2.47
CA VAL A 363 -7.66 -10.21 2.49
C VAL A 363 -6.68 -9.24 1.86
N SER A 364 -5.40 -9.31 2.23
CA SER A 364 -4.38 -8.43 1.67
C SER A 364 -4.14 -8.65 0.18
N VAL A 365 -4.14 -9.90 -0.28
CA VAL A 365 -4.00 -10.26 -1.69
C VAL A 365 -5.19 -9.75 -2.49
N LEU A 366 -6.42 -10.04 -2.05
CA LEU A 366 -7.63 -9.57 -2.72
C LEU A 366 -7.66 -8.04 -2.75
N PHE A 367 -7.37 -7.38 -1.63
CA PHE A 367 -7.29 -5.93 -1.56
C PHE A 367 -6.30 -5.37 -2.58
N ARG A 368 -5.09 -5.93 -2.71
CA ARG A 368 -4.10 -5.47 -3.72
C ARG A 368 -4.55 -5.76 -5.15
N LEU A 369 -5.12 -6.93 -5.42
CA LEU A 369 -5.64 -7.27 -6.74
C LEU A 369 -6.74 -6.28 -7.16
N THR A 370 -7.67 -5.95 -6.27
CA THR A 370 -8.73 -4.98 -6.53
C THR A 370 -8.17 -3.55 -6.68
N THR A 371 -7.37 -3.10 -5.71
CA THR A 371 -6.97 -1.69 -5.59
C THR A 371 -5.80 -1.30 -6.48
N GLN A 372 -4.73 -2.11 -6.49
CA GLN A 372 -3.52 -1.82 -7.25
C GLN A 372 -3.70 -2.31 -8.67
N MET A 373 -3.95 -3.61 -8.88
CA MET A 373 -4.05 -4.16 -10.24
C MET A 373 -5.32 -3.72 -10.95
N GLY A 374 -6.50 -3.85 -10.33
CA GLY A 374 -7.79 -3.51 -10.92
C GLY A 374 -7.85 -2.06 -11.42
N PHE A 375 -7.65 -1.09 -10.53
CA PHE A 375 -7.62 0.33 -10.93
C PHE A 375 -6.37 0.72 -11.74
N GLY A 376 -5.26 0.00 -11.57
CA GLY A 376 -4.08 0.16 -12.41
C GLY A 376 -4.37 -0.20 -13.87
N LEU A 377 -5.14 -1.26 -14.13
CA LEU A 377 -5.57 -1.64 -15.48
C LEU A 377 -6.51 -0.58 -16.09
N VAL A 378 -7.43 -0.02 -15.30
CA VAL A 378 -8.25 1.13 -15.71
C VAL A 378 -7.33 2.31 -16.10
N GLY A 379 -6.28 2.57 -15.32
CA GLY A 379 -5.25 3.56 -15.64
C GLY A 379 -4.49 3.27 -16.93
N GLY A 380 -4.20 2.00 -17.21
CA GLY A 380 -3.58 1.54 -18.45
C GLY A 380 -4.47 1.79 -19.66
N LEU A 381 -5.77 1.52 -19.54
CA LEU A 381 -6.75 1.84 -20.58
C LEU A 381 -6.81 3.35 -20.85
N VAL A 382 -6.85 4.15 -19.78
CA VAL A 382 -6.80 5.62 -19.87
C VAL A 382 -5.52 6.10 -20.56
N TRP A 383 -4.37 5.47 -20.29
CA TRP A 383 -3.09 5.78 -20.95
C TRP A 383 -3.13 5.46 -22.45
N VAL A 384 -3.64 4.30 -22.84
CA VAL A 384 -3.73 3.89 -24.26
C VAL A 384 -4.63 4.84 -25.05
N LEU A 385 -5.73 5.31 -24.44
CA LEU A 385 -6.65 6.26 -25.06
C LEU A 385 -6.13 7.70 -25.03
N SER A 386 -5.08 8.00 -24.26
CA SER A 386 -4.59 9.37 -24.09
C SER A 386 -3.90 9.91 -25.36
N ARG A 387 -4.06 11.22 -25.59
CA ARG A 387 -3.41 11.93 -26.71
C ARG A 387 -1.88 11.97 -26.57
N GLU A 388 -1.37 11.79 -25.35
CA GLU A 388 0.05 11.84 -25.02
C GLU A 388 0.85 10.68 -25.60
N LYS A 389 0.26 9.48 -25.66
CA LYS A 389 0.86 8.33 -26.36
C LYS A 389 0.89 8.58 -27.86
N LYS A 390 -0.20 9.11 -28.42
CA LYS A 390 -0.31 9.43 -29.86
C LYS A 390 0.71 10.49 -30.30
N GLN A 391 0.96 11.52 -29.50
CA GLN A 391 1.99 12.52 -29.79
C GLN A 391 3.41 11.97 -29.64
N GLY A 392 3.67 11.13 -28.63
CA GLY A 392 4.97 10.46 -28.47
C GLY A 392 5.30 9.51 -29.63
N MET A 393 4.32 8.75 -30.11
CA MET A 393 4.48 7.88 -31.29
C MET A 393 4.75 8.70 -32.56
N LYS A 394 3.99 9.79 -32.80
CA LYS A 394 4.25 10.69 -33.94
C LYS A 394 5.65 11.32 -33.91
N LEU A 395 6.14 11.73 -32.75
CA LEU A 395 7.50 12.27 -32.58
C LEU A 395 8.59 11.21 -32.81
N ALA A 396 8.32 9.95 -32.45
CA ALA A 396 9.24 8.84 -32.72
C ALA A 396 9.27 8.50 -34.22
N GLU A 397 8.11 8.40 -34.87
CA GLU A 397 7.98 8.19 -36.32
C GLU A 397 8.66 9.31 -37.13
N MET A 398 8.53 10.57 -36.70
CA MET A 398 9.21 11.70 -37.35
C MET A 398 10.74 11.66 -37.22
N LYS A 399 11.26 11.11 -36.11
CA LYS A 399 12.72 10.96 -35.93
C LYS A 399 13.28 9.79 -36.74
N ASP A 400 12.54 8.68 -36.80
CA ASP A 400 12.90 7.51 -37.59
C ASP A 400 12.93 7.85 -39.10
N ASN A 401 11.92 8.59 -39.57
CA ASN A 401 11.87 9.07 -40.95
C ASN A 401 12.94 10.13 -41.26
N GLY A 402 13.30 10.99 -40.30
CA GLY A 402 14.33 12.02 -40.46
C GLY A 402 15.76 11.47 -40.48
N GLU A 403 16.04 10.34 -39.81
CA GLU A 403 17.34 9.65 -39.90
C GLU A 403 17.49 8.88 -41.22
N THR A 404 16.37 8.49 -41.84
CA THR A 404 16.35 7.79 -43.14
C THR A 404 16.65 8.72 -44.32
N GLU A 405 16.20 9.99 -44.29
CA GLU A 405 16.43 10.97 -45.37
C GLU A 405 17.85 11.59 -45.37
N THR A 406 18.62 11.51 -44.28
CA THR A 406 20.01 12.01 -44.22
C THR A 406 21.07 10.97 -44.59
N SER A 407 20.63 9.77 -44.99
CA SER A 407 21.50 8.61 -45.26
C SER A 407 21.61 8.24 -46.75
N GLU A 408 20.98 9.00 -47.65
CA GLU A 408 21.17 8.95 -49.11
C GLU A 408 21.95 10.18 -49.59
#